data_AF-A0A7L2T2S0-F1
#
_entry.id   AF-A0A7L2T2S0-F1
#
_cell.length_a   1.000
_cell.length_b   1.000
_cell.length_c   1.000
_cell.angle_alpha   90.00
_cell.angle_beta   90.00
_cell.angle_gamma   90.00
#
_symmetry.space_group_name_H-M   'P 1'
#
loop_
_entity.id
_entity.type
_entity.pdbx_description
1 polymer ?
#
loop_
_entity_poly.entity_id
_entity_poly.type
_entity_poly.pdbx_seq_one_letter_code
_entity_poly.pdbx_strand_id
1 'polypeptide(L)'
;GNPVEQINETINYNEHFPWNFGANYDRSYSQGLEKGLPSPILYVAEKFSTQSPCAVHRQYRIAGHYASATLWVAFCTWIISNILLSMPVLVYGGYMLLVTAAFMIFSLLSFSTVRNSPMCLIQIGTRTLHVAYGGSFWLILAIGLLCFVAGIAIVAVHHLNLDLLKAFFNLREDKEEEYQEMPKVFVNPYFVTKGL
;
A
#
# COMPACT_ATOMS: atom_id res chain seq x y z
N GLY A 1 -16.38 22.21 19.29
CA GLY A 1 -16.34 23.68 19.47
C GLY A 1 -15.00 24.04 20.06
N ASN A 2 -14.60 25.31 19.96
CA ASN A 2 -13.48 25.83 20.75
C ASN A 2 -13.96 27.07 21.55
N PRO A 3 -14.34 26.93 22.84
CA PRO A 3 -14.33 25.72 23.68
C PRO A 3 -15.41 24.69 23.27
N VAL A 4 -15.34 23.46 23.78
CA VAL A 4 -16.25 22.35 23.39
C VAL A 4 -17.69 22.62 23.82
N GLU A 5 -17.87 23.05 25.07
CA GLU A 5 -19.16 23.48 25.61
C GLU A 5 -19.41 24.94 25.23
N GLN A 6 -20.47 25.18 24.44
CA GLN A 6 -20.93 26.53 24.07
C GLN A 6 -22.45 26.51 24.10
N ILE A 7 -23.11 27.62 24.42
CA ILE A 7 -24.58 27.74 24.36
C ILE A 7 -25.34 26.59 25.06
N ASN A 8 -24.81 26.06 26.16
CA ASN A 8 -25.33 24.87 26.88
C ASN A 8 -25.40 23.58 26.03
N GLU A 9 -24.57 23.48 24.99
CA GLU A 9 -24.45 22.33 24.11
C GLU A 9 -23.00 21.86 23.99
N THR A 10 -22.80 20.54 24.02
CA THR A 10 -21.52 19.90 23.74
C THR A 10 -21.30 19.82 22.23
N ILE A 11 -20.51 20.73 21.67
CA ILE A 11 -20.22 20.76 20.24
C ILE A 11 -19.09 19.77 19.92
N ASN A 12 -19.42 18.49 19.70
CA ASN A 12 -18.46 17.45 19.31
C ASN A 12 -19.02 16.50 18.22
N TYR A 13 -19.35 17.07 17.06
CA TYR A 13 -19.95 16.33 15.95
C TYR A 13 -18.89 15.66 15.05
N ASN A 14 -19.15 14.40 14.65
CA ASN A 14 -18.36 13.64 13.69
C ASN A 14 -19.30 12.86 12.75
N GLU A 15 -19.93 13.57 11.81
CA GLU A 15 -20.91 13.01 10.89
C GLU A 15 -20.26 12.33 9.69
N HIS A 16 -20.85 11.21 9.25
CA HIS A 16 -20.36 10.45 8.10
C HIS A 16 -21.45 10.32 7.02
N PHE A 17 -21.15 10.83 5.82
CA PHE A 17 -22.02 10.73 4.65
C PHE A 17 -21.39 9.79 3.60
N PRO A 18 -21.84 8.53 3.48
CA PRO A 18 -21.23 7.56 2.58
C PRO A 18 -21.52 7.88 1.11
N TRP A 19 -20.49 7.83 0.27
CA TRP A 19 -20.59 7.97 -1.20
C TRP A 19 -20.14 6.71 -1.96
N ASN A 20 -20.03 5.57 -1.28
CA ASN A 20 -19.63 4.30 -1.89
C ASN A 20 -20.62 3.86 -2.97
N PHE A 21 -20.17 3.04 -3.92
CA PHE A 21 -21.08 2.41 -4.89
C PHE A 21 -22.09 1.53 -4.15
N GLY A 22 -23.38 1.88 -4.26
CA GLY A 22 -24.48 1.26 -3.50
C GLY A 22 -25.02 2.10 -2.34
N ALA A 23 -24.31 3.15 -1.92
CA ALA A 23 -24.80 4.10 -0.93
C ALA A 23 -25.52 5.29 -1.62
N ASN A 24 -26.66 5.68 -1.06
CA ASN A 24 -27.44 6.83 -1.53
C ASN A 24 -27.09 8.07 -0.71
N TYR A 25 -26.11 8.85 -1.19
CA TYR A 25 -25.66 10.07 -0.52
C TYR A 25 -26.83 11.03 -0.21
N ASP A 26 -27.72 11.24 -1.18
CA ASP A 26 -28.84 12.17 -1.02
C ASP A 26 -29.85 11.72 0.05
N ARG A 27 -30.00 10.41 0.27
CA ARG A 27 -30.81 9.88 1.37
C ARG A 27 -30.14 10.10 2.72
N SER A 28 -28.82 9.90 2.81
CA SER A 28 -28.09 10.19 4.05
C SER A 28 -28.10 11.68 4.37
N TYR A 29 -28.04 12.53 3.34
CA TYR A 29 -28.19 13.98 3.48
C TYR A 29 -29.59 14.38 3.96
N SER A 30 -30.66 13.81 3.37
CA SER A 30 -32.03 14.09 3.80
C SER A 30 -32.30 13.66 5.25
N GLN A 31 -31.74 12.52 5.66
CA GLN A 31 -31.79 12.08 7.07
C GLN A 31 -31.03 13.03 8.00
N GLY A 32 -29.92 13.62 7.54
CA GLY A 32 -29.19 14.66 8.28
C GLY A 32 -29.99 15.95 8.45
N LEU A 33 -30.75 16.33 7.42
CA LEU A 33 -31.69 17.45 7.45
C LEU A 33 -32.84 17.21 8.44
N GLU A 34 -33.47 16.03 8.37
CA GLU A 34 -34.57 15.64 9.27
C GLU A 34 -34.14 15.59 10.74
N LYS A 35 -32.89 15.18 11.00
CA LYS A 35 -32.29 15.19 12.35
C LYS A 35 -31.97 16.60 12.86
N GLY A 36 -31.99 17.62 12.00
CA GLY A 36 -31.64 18.98 12.38
C GLY A 36 -30.16 19.18 12.68
N LEU A 37 -29.27 18.58 11.89
CA LEU A 37 -27.82 18.77 12.06
C LEU A 37 -27.43 20.26 11.97
N PRO A 38 -26.35 20.68 12.66
CA PRO A 38 -25.86 22.06 12.60
C PRO A 38 -25.63 22.55 11.17
N SER A 39 -26.02 23.80 10.91
CA SER A 39 -25.92 24.45 9.59
C SER A 39 -24.55 24.29 8.89
N PRO A 40 -23.39 24.45 9.56
CA PRO A 40 -22.10 24.27 8.89
C PRO A 40 -21.87 22.87 8.34
N ILE A 41 -22.37 21.83 9.02
CA ILE A 41 -22.22 20.43 8.59
C ILE A 41 -23.09 20.19 7.35
N LEU A 42 -24.35 20.64 7.39
CA LEU A 42 -25.28 20.51 6.27
C LEU A 42 -24.80 21.30 5.05
N TYR A 43 -24.26 22.51 5.24
CA TYR A 43 -23.70 23.31 4.16
C TYR A 43 -22.56 22.60 3.43
N VAL A 44 -21.63 21.99 4.19
CA VAL A 44 -20.54 21.21 3.58
C VAL A 44 -21.10 19.97 2.88
N ALA A 45 -22.02 19.23 3.52
CA ALA A 45 -22.63 18.04 2.94
C ALA A 45 -23.38 18.34 1.63
N GLU A 46 -24.08 19.47 1.56
CA GLU A 46 -24.79 19.93 0.35
C GLU A 46 -23.83 20.13 -0.83
N LYS A 47 -22.63 20.67 -0.60
CA LYS A 47 -21.61 20.84 -1.66
C LYS A 47 -21.15 19.50 -2.25
N PHE A 48 -21.27 18.41 -1.51
CA PHE A 48 -20.97 17.05 -1.96
C PHE A 48 -22.22 16.28 -2.40
N SER A 49 -23.40 16.91 -2.48
CA SER A 49 -24.60 16.27 -3.05
C SER A 49 -24.49 16.17 -4.58
N THR A 50 -25.20 15.18 -5.13
CA THR A 50 -25.28 14.92 -6.58
C THR A 50 -25.89 16.09 -7.35
N GLN A 51 -26.78 16.86 -6.71
CA GLN A 51 -27.50 17.98 -7.33
C GLN A 51 -26.72 19.30 -7.28
N SER A 52 -25.56 19.33 -6.59
CA SER A 52 -24.79 20.54 -6.42
C SER A 52 -24.15 21.01 -7.75
N PRO A 53 -24.13 22.33 -8.04
CA PRO A 53 -23.51 22.88 -9.25
C PRO A 53 -21.99 22.68 -9.29
N CYS A 54 -21.40 22.36 -8.14
CA CYS A 54 -19.97 22.19 -7.96
C CYS A 54 -19.46 20.84 -8.49
N ALA A 55 -20.34 19.86 -8.77
CA ALA A 55 -20.04 18.57 -9.39
C ALA A 55 -18.88 17.75 -8.76
N VAL A 56 -18.44 18.09 -7.55
CA VAL A 56 -17.33 17.46 -6.84
C VAL A 56 -17.66 16.03 -6.44
N HIS A 57 -18.94 15.74 -6.15
CA HIS A 57 -19.42 14.42 -5.76
C HIS A 57 -18.98 13.32 -6.73
N ARG A 58 -19.23 13.53 -8.03
CA ARG A 58 -18.95 12.52 -9.07
C ARG A 58 -17.45 12.22 -9.15
N GLN A 59 -16.61 13.25 -9.08
CA GLN A 59 -15.15 13.11 -9.21
C GLN A 59 -14.56 12.38 -8.00
N TYR A 60 -14.93 12.78 -6.78
CA TYR A 60 -14.50 12.10 -5.56
C TYR A 60 -14.99 10.66 -5.49
N ARG A 61 -16.23 10.40 -5.90
CA ARG A 61 -16.79 9.05 -5.90
C ARG A 61 -16.04 8.12 -6.86
N ILE A 62 -15.77 8.59 -8.08
CA ILE A 62 -15.07 7.79 -9.09
C ILE A 62 -13.63 7.53 -8.66
N ALA A 63 -12.88 8.56 -8.27
CA ALA A 63 -11.50 8.40 -7.85
C ALA A 63 -11.35 7.59 -6.58
N GLY A 64 -12.24 7.77 -5.59
CA GLY A 64 -12.25 6.96 -4.38
C GLY A 64 -12.49 5.48 -4.69
N HIS A 65 -13.35 5.17 -5.65
CA HIS A 65 -13.59 3.79 -6.07
C HIS A 65 -12.40 3.18 -6.80
N TYR A 66 -11.80 3.89 -7.76
CA TYR A 66 -10.58 3.41 -8.43
C TYR A 66 -9.39 3.27 -7.47
N ALA A 67 -9.22 4.21 -6.54
CA ALA A 67 -8.21 4.12 -5.50
C ALA A 67 -8.44 2.90 -4.61
N SER A 68 -9.68 2.65 -4.17
CA SER A 68 -10.01 1.45 -3.39
C SER A 68 -9.76 0.15 -4.16
N ALA A 69 -10.21 0.07 -5.42
CA ALA A 69 -10.01 -1.10 -6.26
C ALA A 69 -8.52 -1.41 -6.49
N THR A 70 -7.72 -0.37 -6.77
CA THR A 70 -6.27 -0.52 -7.01
C THR A 70 -5.51 -0.86 -5.74
N LEU A 71 -5.94 -0.38 -4.57
CA LEU A 71 -5.39 -0.80 -3.28
C LEU A 71 -5.74 -2.26 -2.95
N TRP A 72 -6.94 -2.73 -3.26
CA TRP A 72 -7.29 -4.16 -3.13
C TRP A 72 -6.42 -5.04 -4.02
N VAL A 73 -6.17 -4.62 -5.26
CA VAL A 73 -5.23 -5.32 -6.17
C VAL A 73 -3.79 -5.27 -5.63
N ALA A 74 -3.36 -4.13 -5.09
CA ALA A 74 -2.07 -4.01 -4.44
C ALA A 74 -1.95 -4.98 -3.24
N PHE A 75 -3.00 -5.10 -2.42
CA PHE A 75 -3.01 -6.02 -1.30
C PHE A 75 -2.90 -7.50 -1.74
N CYS A 76 -3.66 -7.90 -2.76
CA CYS A 76 -3.56 -9.25 -3.33
C CYS A 76 -2.17 -9.54 -3.90
N THR A 77 -1.60 -8.61 -4.67
CA THR A 77 -0.25 -8.75 -5.25
C THR A 77 0.85 -8.78 -4.18
N TRP A 78 0.68 -8.03 -3.09
CA TRP A 78 1.58 -8.08 -1.94
C TRP A 78 1.56 -9.45 -1.26
N ILE A 79 0.38 -10.03 -1.03
CA ILE A 79 0.28 -11.40 -0.46
C ILE A 79 1.01 -12.40 -1.35
N ILE A 80 0.78 -12.33 -2.67
CA ILE A 80 1.44 -13.20 -3.65
C ILE A 80 2.96 -13.01 -3.58
N SER A 81 3.45 -11.77 -3.53
CA SER A 81 4.87 -11.46 -3.37
C SER A 81 5.47 -12.12 -2.12
N ASN A 82 4.81 -12.02 -0.96
CA ASN A 82 5.30 -12.66 0.28
C ASN A 82 5.37 -14.20 0.19
N ILE A 83 4.38 -14.82 -0.46
CA ILE A 83 4.39 -16.28 -0.70
C ILE A 83 5.55 -16.67 -1.60
N LEU A 84 5.79 -15.91 -2.68
CA LEU A 84 6.90 -16.17 -3.62
C LEU A 84 8.27 -15.95 -2.98
N LEU A 85 8.39 -14.95 -2.10
CA LEU A 85 9.62 -14.71 -1.33
C LEU A 85 9.92 -15.82 -0.31
N SER A 86 8.89 -16.54 0.15
CA SER A 86 9.05 -17.69 1.05
C SER A 86 9.50 -18.97 0.32
N MET A 87 9.35 -19.01 -1.00
CA MET A 87 9.84 -20.08 -1.86
C MET A 87 11.24 -19.72 -2.39
N PRO A 88 12.06 -20.67 -2.88
CA PRO A 88 13.38 -20.39 -3.45
C PRO A 88 13.35 -19.55 -4.76
N VAL A 89 12.21 -18.94 -5.08
CA VAL A 89 11.90 -18.24 -6.33
C VAL A 89 11.86 -16.72 -6.06
N LEU A 90 12.95 -16.20 -5.50
CA LEU A 90 13.06 -14.81 -4.98
C LEU A 90 12.83 -13.73 -6.05
N VAL A 91 13.21 -14.00 -7.29
CA VAL A 91 13.18 -13.05 -8.41
C VAL A 91 11.75 -12.63 -8.77
N TYR A 92 10.85 -13.62 -8.86
CA TYR A 92 9.45 -13.37 -9.17
C TYR A 92 8.72 -12.69 -8.01
N GLY A 93 9.14 -12.96 -6.76
CA GLY A 93 8.68 -12.22 -5.58
C GLY A 93 9.02 -10.72 -5.66
N GLY A 94 10.25 -10.39 -6.11
CA GLY A 94 10.69 -9.02 -6.35
C GLY A 94 9.90 -8.30 -7.46
N TYR A 95 9.65 -8.97 -8.60
CA TYR A 95 8.81 -8.41 -9.66
C TYR A 95 7.38 -8.13 -9.19
N MET A 96 6.77 -9.07 -8.44
CA MET A 96 5.42 -8.87 -7.89
C MET A 96 5.38 -7.72 -6.88
N LEU A 97 6.46 -7.49 -6.11
CA LEU A 97 6.56 -6.36 -5.18
C LEU A 97 6.63 -5.01 -5.90
N LEU A 98 7.34 -4.95 -7.04
CA LEU A 98 7.36 -3.77 -7.90
C LEU A 98 5.98 -3.48 -8.49
N VAL A 99 5.27 -4.52 -8.92
CA VAL A 99 3.89 -4.41 -9.41
C VAL A 99 2.96 -3.86 -8.31
N THR A 100 3.08 -4.37 -7.08
CA THR A 100 2.35 -3.82 -5.92
C THR A 100 2.63 -2.33 -5.72
N ALA A 101 3.90 -1.92 -5.77
CA ALA A 101 4.29 -0.51 -5.65
C ALA A 101 3.68 0.35 -6.77
N ALA A 102 3.67 -0.16 -8.01
CA ALA A 102 3.05 0.54 -9.14
C ALA A 102 1.54 0.75 -8.94
N PHE A 103 0.82 -0.27 -8.44
CA PHE A 103 -0.61 -0.12 -8.12
C PHE A 103 -0.88 0.88 -6.99
N MET A 104 -0.02 0.93 -5.96
CA MET A 104 -0.10 1.95 -4.90
C MET A 104 0.15 3.37 -5.43
N ILE A 105 1.12 3.56 -6.33
CA ILE A 105 1.37 4.86 -6.96
C ILE A 105 0.20 5.26 -7.87
N PHE A 106 -0.35 4.31 -8.61
CA PHE A 106 -1.51 4.54 -9.45
C PHE A 106 -2.76 4.93 -8.64
N SER A 107 -2.96 4.33 -7.45
CA SER A 107 -4.05 4.73 -6.55
C SER A 107 -3.91 6.19 -6.08
N LEU A 108 -2.68 6.61 -5.75
CA LEU A 108 -2.37 8.00 -5.38
C LEU A 108 -2.59 8.96 -6.54
N LEU A 109 -2.16 8.57 -7.75
CA LEU A 109 -2.36 9.38 -8.96
C LEU A 109 -3.86 9.56 -9.24
N SER A 110 -4.64 8.47 -9.17
CA SER A 110 -6.10 8.52 -9.33
C SER A 110 -6.73 9.51 -8.34
N PHE A 111 -6.34 9.48 -7.07
CA PHE A 111 -6.84 10.43 -6.08
C PHE A 111 -6.37 11.87 -6.33
N SER A 112 -5.11 12.06 -6.76
CA SER A 112 -4.55 13.39 -7.06
C SER A 112 -5.22 14.06 -8.26
N THR A 113 -5.69 13.30 -9.26
CA THR A 113 -6.38 13.89 -10.41
C THR A 113 -7.67 14.63 -10.04
N VAL A 114 -8.33 14.23 -8.94
CA VAL A 114 -9.54 14.90 -8.42
C VAL A 114 -9.25 16.32 -7.98
N ARG A 115 -8.08 16.57 -7.40
CA ARG A 115 -7.70 17.90 -6.91
C ARG A 115 -7.33 18.86 -8.04
N ASN A 116 -6.96 18.34 -9.21
CA ASN A 116 -6.57 19.17 -10.36
C ASN A 116 -7.76 19.81 -11.08
N SER A 117 -8.99 19.39 -10.77
CA SER A 117 -10.20 20.07 -11.25
C SER A 117 -10.49 21.32 -10.39
N PRO A 118 -11.15 22.36 -10.95
CA PRO A 118 -11.52 23.54 -10.18
C PRO A 118 -12.52 23.16 -9.09
N MET A 119 -12.01 23.00 -7.88
CA MET A 119 -12.83 22.79 -6.69
C MET A 119 -13.64 24.05 -6.40
N CYS A 120 -14.93 23.86 -6.19
CA CYS A 120 -15.83 24.88 -5.70
C CYS A 120 -15.39 25.38 -4.32
N LEU A 121 -15.35 26.70 -4.17
CA LEU A 121 -14.82 27.34 -2.98
C LEU A 121 -15.85 27.26 -1.85
N ILE A 122 -15.52 26.53 -0.78
CA ILE A 122 -16.40 26.35 0.39
C ILE A 122 -16.11 27.47 1.38
N GLN A 123 -17.06 28.38 1.55
CA GLN A 123 -16.97 29.49 2.50
C GLN A 123 -17.84 29.21 3.73
N ILE A 124 -17.22 29.18 4.90
CA ILE A 124 -17.91 29.03 6.19
C ILE A 124 -17.77 30.36 6.93
N GLY A 125 -18.81 31.19 6.85
CA GLY A 125 -18.77 32.55 7.36
C GLY A 125 -17.73 33.40 6.61
N THR A 126 -16.71 33.88 7.32
CA THR A 126 -15.62 34.71 6.75
C THR A 126 -14.37 33.92 6.35
N ARG A 127 -14.35 32.60 6.55
CA ARG A 127 -13.18 31.76 6.26
C ARG A 127 -13.45 30.78 5.13
N THR A 128 -12.40 30.51 4.34
CA THR A 128 -12.41 29.54 3.25
C THR A 128 -11.86 28.21 3.75
N LEU A 129 -12.56 27.11 3.45
CA LEU A 129 -12.08 25.77 3.79
C LEU A 129 -11.09 25.30 2.72
N HIS A 130 -9.81 25.28 3.07
CA HIS A 130 -8.77 24.68 2.23
C HIS A 130 -8.58 23.22 2.65
N VAL A 131 -8.97 22.30 1.78
CA VAL A 131 -8.65 20.88 1.95
C VAL A 131 -7.15 20.70 1.76
N ALA A 132 -6.52 19.71 2.41
CA ALA A 132 -5.13 19.31 2.17
C ALA A 132 -5.04 17.77 2.08
N TYR A 133 -3.92 17.23 1.58
CA TYR A 133 -3.68 15.79 1.62
C TYR A 133 -3.54 15.32 3.07
N GLY A 134 -4.37 14.35 3.45
CA GLY A 134 -4.36 13.77 4.80
C GLY A 134 -3.18 12.83 5.03
N GLY A 135 -3.01 12.38 6.27
CA GLY A 135 -1.92 11.47 6.66
C GLY A 135 -1.93 10.14 5.90
N SER A 136 -3.10 9.61 5.55
CA SER A 136 -3.24 8.37 4.78
C SER A 136 -2.60 8.45 3.38
N PHE A 137 -2.68 9.62 2.72
CA PHE A 137 -2.04 9.85 1.42
C PHE A 137 -0.51 9.72 1.53
N TRP A 138 0.08 10.39 2.51
CA TRP A 138 1.52 10.34 2.76
C TRP A 138 1.99 8.96 3.20
N LEU A 139 1.17 8.24 3.96
CA LEU A 139 1.46 6.89 4.41
C LEU A 139 1.53 5.91 3.22
N ILE A 140 0.54 5.95 2.31
CA ILE A 140 0.56 5.11 1.10
C ILE A 140 1.76 5.46 0.22
N LEU A 141 2.11 6.75 0.12
CA LEU A 141 3.29 7.18 -0.63
C LEU A 141 4.58 6.62 -0.03
N ALA A 142 4.74 6.67 1.29
CA ALA A 142 5.90 6.14 1.99
C ALA A 142 6.02 4.61 1.84
N ILE A 143 4.92 3.88 2.03
CA ILE A 143 4.90 2.41 1.86
C ILE A 143 5.13 2.03 0.40
N GLY A 144 4.51 2.72 -0.55
CA GLY A 144 4.71 2.50 -1.99
C GLY A 144 6.18 2.67 -2.38
N LEU A 145 6.85 3.72 -1.90
CA LEU A 145 8.27 3.94 -2.14
C LEU A 145 9.14 2.85 -1.49
N LEU A 146 8.82 2.43 -0.27
CA LEU A 146 9.54 1.36 0.42
C LEU A 146 9.43 0.03 -0.36
N CYS A 147 8.24 -0.33 -0.82
CA CYS A 147 8.04 -1.52 -1.66
C CYS A 147 8.79 -1.42 -2.99
N PHE A 148 8.83 -0.23 -3.60
CA PHE A 148 9.59 0.00 -4.83
C PHE A 148 11.10 -0.19 -4.62
N VAL A 149 11.67 0.42 -3.59
CA VAL A 149 13.09 0.29 -3.25
C VAL A 149 13.44 -1.16 -2.90
N ALA A 150 12.62 -1.83 -2.10
CA ALA A 150 12.82 -3.24 -1.76
C ALA A 150 12.74 -4.15 -2.99
N GLY A 151 11.79 -3.92 -3.89
CA GLY A 151 11.66 -4.67 -5.15
C GLY A 151 12.88 -4.49 -6.05
N ILE A 152 13.37 -3.26 -6.20
CA ILE A 152 14.60 -2.97 -6.97
C ILE A 152 15.81 -3.65 -6.32
N ALA A 153 15.94 -3.58 -5.00
CA ALA A 153 17.06 -4.19 -4.30
C ALA A 153 17.10 -5.71 -4.54
N ILE A 154 15.95 -6.41 -4.48
CA ILE A 154 15.88 -7.85 -4.75
C ILE A 154 16.29 -8.17 -6.20
N VAL A 155 15.82 -7.40 -7.17
CA VAL A 155 16.17 -7.58 -8.59
C VAL A 155 17.66 -7.28 -8.84
N ALA A 156 18.19 -6.21 -8.26
CA ALA A 156 19.60 -5.85 -8.35
C ALA A 156 20.49 -6.93 -7.71
N VAL A 157 20.13 -7.42 -6.52
CA VAL A 157 20.78 -8.55 -5.86
C VAL A 157 20.76 -9.77 -6.78
N HIS A 158 19.65 -10.10 -7.43
CA HIS A 158 19.63 -11.22 -8.37
C HIS A 158 20.61 -11.05 -9.54
N HIS A 159 20.66 -9.86 -10.15
CA HIS A 159 21.58 -9.57 -11.25
C HIS A 159 23.05 -9.51 -10.83
N LEU A 160 23.34 -9.03 -9.63
CA LEU A 160 24.72 -8.90 -9.11
C LEU A 160 25.23 -10.20 -8.46
N ASN A 161 24.34 -11.00 -7.87
CA ASN A 161 24.71 -12.20 -7.12
C ASN A 161 24.76 -13.48 -7.95
N LEU A 162 24.32 -13.49 -9.22
CA LEU A 162 24.60 -14.67 -10.05
C LEU A 162 26.11 -14.81 -10.33
N ASP A 163 26.87 -13.72 -10.31
CA ASP A 163 28.33 -13.74 -10.44
C ASP A 163 29.05 -13.72 -9.07
N LEU A 164 28.64 -12.87 -8.12
CA LEU A 164 29.35 -12.74 -6.84
C LEU A 164 29.06 -13.87 -5.84
N LEU A 165 27.84 -14.43 -5.85
CA LEU A 165 27.49 -15.56 -4.97
C LEU A 165 28.04 -16.88 -5.50
N LYS A 166 28.11 -17.07 -6.83
CA LYS A 166 28.88 -18.17 -7.45
C LYS A 166 30.37 -18.03 -7.19
N ALA A 167 30.95 -16.83 -7.25
CA ALA A 167 32.36 -16.63 -6.92
C ALA A 167 32.66 -16.89 -5.43
N PHE A 168 31.80 -16.45 -4.51
CA PHE A 168 31.97 -16.71 -3.07
C PHE A 168 31.71 -18.18 -2.69
N PHE A 169 30.78 -18.87 -3.34
CA PHE A 169 30.56 -20.30 -3.12
C PHE A 169 31.65 -21.17 -3.76
N ASN A 170 32.09 -20.88 -5.00
CA ASN A 170 33.22 -21.61 -5.60
C ASN A 170 34.52 -21.41 -4.81
N LEU A 171 34.79 -20.21 -4.27
CA LEU A 171 35.94 -20.00 -3.38
C LEU A 171 35.85 -20.76 -2.04
N ARG A 172 34.65 -21.21 -1.65
CA ARG A 172 34.43 -22.03 -0.46
C ARG A 172 34.62 -23.51 -0.78
N GLU A 173 34.15 -23.97 -1.94
CA GLU A 173 34.38 -25.34 -2.44
C GLU A 173 35.86 -25.61 -2.70
N ASP A 174 36.58 -24.70 -3.38
CA ASP A 174 38.02 -24.86 -3.64
C ASP A 174 38.88 -24.89 -2.36
N LYS A 175 38.41 -24.28 -1.27
CA LYS A 175 39.10 -24.30 0.04
C LYS A 175 38.76 -25.52 0.89
N GLU A 176 37.67 -26.20 0.61
CA GLU A 176 37.29 -27.43 1.33
C GLU A 176 37.85 -28.68 0.63
N GLU A 177 38.06 -28.64 -0.69
CA GLU A 177 38.72 -29.74 -1.43
C GLU A 177 40.23 -29.84 -1.17
N GLU A 178 40.96 -28.73 -0.96
CA GLU A 178 42.41 -28.77 -0.68
C GLU A 178 42.76 -29.29 0.74
N TYR A 179 41.81 -29.30 1.68
CA TYR A 179 42.01 -29.82 3.04
C TYR A 179 41.58 -31.29 3.22
N GLN A 180 40.94 -31.90 2.23
CA GLN A 180 40.40 -33.27 2.37
C GLN A 180 41.23 -34.36 1.66
N GLU A 181 42.33 -34.02 1.00
CA GLU A 181 43.38 -34.97 0.60
C GLU A 181 44.33 -35.31 1.77
N MET A 182 43.82 -35.97 2.81
CA MET A 182 44.49 -37.04 3.55
C MET A 182 43.67 -37.37 4.81
N PRO A 183 43.15 -38.60 4.86
CA PRO A 183 43.76 -39.51 5.82
C PRO A 183 43.98 -40.92 5.24
N LYS A 184 45.20 -41.39 5.49
CA LYS A 184 45.67 -42.77 5.36
C LYS A 184 44.64 -43.76 5.91
N VAL A 185 44.05 -44.57 5.05
CA VAL A 185 43.35 -45.79 5.46
C VAL A 185 44.40 -46.86 5.71
N PHE A 186 44.61 -47.19 6.98
CA PHE A 186 45.44 -48.31 7.43
C PHE A 186 44.89 -49.63 6.90
N VAL A 187 45.73 -50.36 6.17
CA VAL A 187 45.51 -51.76 5.78
C VAL A 187 45.59 -52.65 7.03
N ASN A 188 44.59 -53.51 7.24
CA ASN A 188 44.67 -54.61 8.20
C ASN A 188 45.11 -55.91 7.47
N PRO A 189 46.28 -56.52 7.78
CA PRO A 189 46.84 -57.63 6.99
C PRO A 189 46.23 -59.01 7.26
N TYR A 190 45.20 -59.16 8.10
CA TYR A 190 44.74 -60.48 8.56
C TYR A 190 43.70 -61.20 7.69
N PHE A 191 43.30 -60.65 6.53
CA PHE A 191 42.21 -61.22 5.72
C PHE A 191 42.63 -61.85 4.37
N VAL A 192 43.93 -62.12 4.17
CA VAL A 192 44.42 -62.84 2.99
C VAL A 192 45.34 -63.98 3.42
N THR A 193 44.78 -65.11 3.86
CA THR A 193 45.22 -66.50 3.54
C THR A 193 44.54 -67.55 4.42
N LYS A 194 44.29 -68.73 3.80
CA LYS A 194 43.65 -69.98 4.28
C LYS A 194 42.13 -69.98 4.09
N GLY A 195 41.53 -70.57 3.06
CA GLY A 195 41.93 -71.71 2.23
C GLY A 195 41.11 -72.93 2.62
N LEU A 196 40.07 -73.25 1.83
CA LEU A 196 39.80 -74.56 1.25
C LEU A 196 38.83 -74.41 0.08
#